data_AF-A0AAQ4EI88-F1
#
_entry.id   AF-A0AAQ4EI88-F1
#
_cell.length_a   1.000
_cell.length_b   1.000
_cell.length_c   1.000
_cell.angle_alpha   90.00
_cell.angle_beta   90.00
_cell.angle_gamma   90.00
#
_symmetry.space_group_name_H-M   'P 1'
#
loop_
_entity.id
_entity.type
_entity.pdbx_description
1 polymer ?
#
loop_
_entity_poly.entity_id
_entity_poly.type
_entity_poly.pdbx_seq_one_letter_code
_entity_poly.pdbx_strand_id
1 'polypeptide(L)'
;MCLLFVYINPDPEDDGFSLVLVNVRDEFFHRPTKPASFWEDDPNIIGGRDQEKGREGGTWMAASKNGRIAALLNILQPANLMDPTKRGRGFLVVDFIKSAADRNTYLTKLMKEKDEFNGFLFIAIEAKPCQKEISMSYYSNLQEGGPVKTEP
;
A
#
# COMPACT_ATOMS: atom_id res chain seq x y z
N MET A 1 -1.37 9.24 13.11
CA MET A 1 -0.49 8.86 11.98
C MET A 1 -0.81 7.42 11.60
N CYS A 2 -0.79 7.06 10.32
CA CYS A 2 -1.00 5.66 9.91
C CYS A 2 0.20 4.80 10.30
N LEU A 3 -0.04 3.54 10.68
CA LEU A 3 0.99 2.57 11.06
C LEU A 3 0.81 1.27 10.30
N LEU A 4 1.91 0.60 9.97
CA LEU A 4 1.92 -0.75 9.43
C LEU A 4 2.87 -1.60 10.26
N PHE A 5 2.34 -2.65 10.88
CA PHE A 5 3.13 -3.70 11.51
C PHE A 5 3.31 -4.83 10.50
N VAL A 6 4.54 -5.27 10.34
CA VAL A 6 4.92 -6.36 9.43
C VAL A 6 5.65 -7.41 10.24
N TYR A 7 5.17 -8.64 10.20
CA TYR A 7 5.83 -9.80 10.77
C TYR A 7 6.07 -10.82 9.65
N ILE A 8 7.32 -11.24 9.48
CA ILE A 8 7.73 -12.22 8.48
C ILE A 8 8.33 -13.41 9.23
N ASN A 9 7.79 -14.60 8.97
CA ASN A 9 8.37 -15.84 9.45
C ASN A 9 8.92 -16.65 8.25
N PRO A 10 10.25 -16.80 8.11
CA PRO A 10 10.85 -17.57 7.02
C PRO A 10 10.63 -19.09 7.15
N ASP A 11 10.29 -19.57 8.35
CA ASP A 11 10.07 -20.99 8.62
C ASP A 11 8.83 -21.19 9.49
N PRO A 12 7.62 -20.97 8.93
CA PRO A 12 6.38 -21.26 9.62
C PRO A 12 6.18 -22.77 9.74
N GLU A 13 5.54 -23.21 10.83
CA GLU A 13 4.95 -24.54 10.93
C GLU A 13 3.88 -24.74 9.83
N ASP A 14 3.43 -25.98 9.60
CA ASP A 14 2.53 -26.31 8.48
C ASP A 14 1.22 -25.48 8.47
N ASP A 15 0.73 -25.06 9.63
CA ASP A 15 -0.43 -24.20 9.83
C ASP A 15 -0.07 -22.77 10.29
N GLY A 16 1.21 -22.43 10.31
CA GLY A 16 1.74 -21.14 10.73
C GLY A 16 1.61 -20.05 9.67
N PHE A 17 1.57 -18.79 10.12
CA PHE A 17 1.59 -17.63 9.22
C PHE A 17 3.02 -17.27 8.79
N SER A 18 3.31 -17.29 7.49
CA SER A 18 4.58 -16.76 6.94
C SER A 18 4.63 -15.22 6.96
N LEU A 19 3.47 -14.57 6.91
CA LEU A 19 3.34 -13.11 6.85
C LEU A 19 2.10 -12.67 7.64
N VAL A 20 2.28 -11.73 8.56
CA VAL A 20 1.18 -11.03 9.24
C VAL A 20 1.34 -9.53 9.02
N LEU A 21 0.25 -8.89 8.60
CA LEU A 21 0.17 -7.46 8.35
C LEU A 21 -0.94 -6.86 9.19
N VAL A 22 -0.63 -5.80 9.94
CA VAL A 22 -1.64 -5.01 10.66
C VAL A 22 -1.49 -3.55 10.28
N ASN A 23 -2.50 -3.01 9.60
CA ASN A 23 -2.54 -1.60 9.23
C ASN A 23 -3.51 -0.83 10.12
N VAL A 24 -2.99 0.16 10.85
CA VAL A 24 -3.79 1.12 11.60
C VAL A 24 -3.87 2.39 10.78
N ARG A 25 -5.06 2.66 10.25
CA ARG A 25 -5.32 3.86 9.47
C ARG A 25 -5.86 4.96 10.38
N ASP A 26 -5.14 6.08 10.43
CA ASP A 26 -5.60 7.30 11.09
C ASP A 26 -6.36 8.17 10.08
N GLU A 27 -7.66 8.39 10.32
CA GLU A 27 -8.58 9.05 9.41
C GLU A 27 -9.80 9.62 10.14
N PHE A 28 -10.47 10.61 9.53
CA PHE A 28 -11.80 11.06 9.94
C PHE A 28 -12.82 9.90 10.03
N PHE A 29 -13.45 9.76 11.20
CA PHE A 29 -14.49 8.76 11.46
C PHE A 29 -15.66 8.81 10.46
N HIS A 30 -15.98 9.98 9.92
CA HIS A 30 -17.11 10.16 8.99
C HIS A 30 -16.75 9.87 7.53
N ARG A 31 -15.49 9.55 7.20
CA ARG A 31 -15.10 9.22 5.82
C ARG A 31 -15.63 7.82 5.47
N PRO A 32 -16.59 7.69 4.55
CA PRO A 32 -17.25 6.42 4.29
C PRO A 32 -16.29 5.45 3.59
N THR A 33 -16.31 4.18 4.00
CA THR A 33 -15.50 3.12 3.41
C THR A 33 -16.27 1.81 3.37
N LYS A 34 -15.98 0.97 2.36
CA LYS A 34 -16.38 -0.44 2.41
C LYS A 34 -15.34 -1.23 3.22
N PRO A 35 -15.78 -2.12 4.13
CA PRO A 35 -14.89 -3.07 4.80
C PRO A 35 -14.09 -3.91 3.81
N ALA A 36 -13.00 -4.53 4.29
CA ALA A 36 -12.20 -5.41 3.46
C ALA A 36 -13.03 -6.63 3.02
N SER A 37 -13.14 -6.81 1.71
CA SER A 37 -13.73 -7.98 1.07
C SER A 37 -12.98 -8.24 -0.22
N PHE A 38 -13.24 -9.40 -0.84
CA PHE A 38 -12.91 -9.55 -2.25
C PHE A 38 -13.70 -8.51 -3.05
N TRP A 39 -13.04 -7.85 -4.00
CA TRP A 39 -13.68 -6.80 -4.79
C TRP A 39 -14.61 -7.40 -5.84
N GLU A 40 -15.79 -6.81 -5.99
CA GLU A 40 -16.79 -7.25 -6.97
C GLU A 40 -16.29 -7.09 -8.42
N ASP A 41 -15.54 -6.02 -8.69
CA ASP A 41 -14.96 -5.72 -10.01
C ASP A 41 -13.65 -6.47 -10.29
N ASP A 42 -13.00 -7.01 -9.26
CA ASP A 42 -11.81 -7.86 -9.41
C ASP A 42 -11.68 -8.84 -8.23
N PRO A 43 -12.27 -10.03 -8.33
CA PRO A 43 -12.27 -11.04 -7.26
C PRO A 43 -10.89 -11.63 -6.93
N ASN A 44 -9.83 -11.18 -7.60
CA ASN A 44 -8.45 -11.52 -7.25
C ASN A 44 -7.88 -10.61 -6.17
N ILE A 45 -8.55 -9.51 -5.86
CA ILE A 45 -8.07 -8.49 -4.92
C ILE A 45 -8.95 -8.50 -3.67
N ILE A 46 -8.31 -8.47 -2.50
CA ILE A 46 -8.94 -8.28 -1.20
C ILE A 46 -8.41 -6.99 -0.56
N GLY A 47 -9.31 -6.16 -0.05
CA GLY A 47 -8.96 -4.92 0.63
C GLY A 47 -10.18 -4.03 0.86
N GLY A 48 -10.05 -3.06 1.76
CA GLY A 48 -11.11 -2.05 1.93
C GLY A 48 -11.20 -1.14 0.71
N ARG A 49 -12.32 -0.44 0.54
CA ARG A 49 -12.51 0.54 -0.55
C ARG A 49 -12.96 1.87 0.00
N ASP A 50 -12.41 2.95 -0.54
CA ASP A 50 -12.88 4.30 -0.30
C ASP A 50 -14.22 4.53 -0.98
N GLN A 51 -15.15 5.15 -0.25
CA GLN A 51 -16.46 5.57 -0.76
C GLN A 51 -16.63 7.09 -0.67
N GLU A 52 -15.60 7.82 -0.24
CA GLU A 52 -15.63 9.28 -0.22
C GLU A 52 -15.80 9.84 -1.63
N LYS A 53 -16.61 10.89 -1.76
CA LYS A 53 -16.94 11.46 -3.06
C LYS A 53 -15.71 12.04 -3.75
N GLY A 54 -15.47 11.66 -5.00
CA GLY A 54 -14.27 12.02 -5.76
C GLY A 54 -13.03 11.20 -5.42
N ARG A 55 -13.16 10.15 -4.59
CA ARG A 55 -12.08 9.23 -4.20
C ARG A 55 -12.51 7.76 -4.28
N GLU A 56 -13.71 7.51 -4.78
CA GLU A 56 -14.33 6.20 -4.82
C GLU A 56 -13.44 5.19 -5.54
N GLY A 57 -13.31 4.00 -4.96
CA GLY A 57 -12.46 2.95 -5.51
C GLY A 57 -10.99 3.05 -5.12
N GLY A 58 -10.55 4.13 -4.49
CA GLY A 58 -9.24 4.15 -3.83
C GLY A 58 -9.15 3.11 -2.69
N THR A 59 -7.94 2.82 -2.24
CA THR A 59 -7.70 1.98 -1.05
C THR A 59 -6.42 2.38 -0.33
N TRP A 60 -6.28 1.99 0.93
CA TRP A 60 -5.07 2.20 1.75
C TRP A 60 -4.25 0.94 1.90
N MET A 61 -4.87 -0.24 1.77
CA MET A 61 -4.18 -1.51 1.81
C MET A 61 -5.00 -2.54 1.04
N ALA A 62 -4.32 -3.29 0.17
CA ALA A 62 -4.92 -4.41 -0.54
C ALA A 62 -3.87 -5.49 -0.80
N ALA A 63 -4.36 -6.71 -0.91
CA ALA A 63 -3.59 -7.89 -1.31
C ALA A 63 -4.29 -8.54 -2.51
N SER A 64 -3.51 -9.22 -3.34
CA SER A 64 -4.02 -10.02 -4.44
C SER A 64 -3.67 -11.48 -4.27
N LYS A 65 -4.46 -12.36 -4.88
CA LYS A 65 -4.27 -13.82 -4.84
C LYS A 65 -2.92 -14.29 -5.40
N ASN A 66 -2.26 -13.48 -6.22
CA ASN A 66 -0.92 -13.77 -6.74
C ASN A 66 0.22 -13.33 -5.80
N GLY A 67 -0.11 -12.84 -4.60
CA GLY A 67 0.87 -12.48 -3.59
C GLY A 67 1.40 -11.05 -3.65
N ARG A 68 0.86 -10.18 -4.51
CA ARG A 68 1.18 -8.75 -4.46
C ARG A 68 0.36 -8.08 -3.36
N ILE A 69 1.01 -7.32 -2.50
CA ILE A 69 0.39 -6.59 -1.39
C ILE A 69 0.97 -5.19 -1.36
N ALA A 70 0.14 -4.18 -1.12
CA ALA A 70 0.62 -2.83 -0.90
C ALA A 70 -0.17 -2.12 0.19
N ALA A 71 0.52 -1.17 0.84
CA ALA A 71 -0.06 -0.28 1.83
C ALA A 71 0.40 1.15 1.60
N LEU A 72 -0.51 2.09 1.76
CA LEU A 72 -0.27 3.52 1.72
C LEU A 72 -0.47 4.10 3.12
N LEU A 73 0.59 4.67 3.67
CA LEU A 73 0.57 5.37 4.95
C LEU A 73 0.61 6.87 4.72
N ASN A 74 -0.38 7.57 5.27
CA ASN A 74 -0.38 9.03 5.29
C ASN A 74 0.71 9.54 6.23
N ILE A 75 1.52 10.49 5.76
CA ILE A 75 2.43 11.25 6.60
C ILE A 75 1.67 12.47 7.13
N LEU A 76 1.70 12.68 8.44
CA LEU A 76 1.09 13.87 9.04
C LEU A 76 1.90 15.10 8.61
N GLN A 77 1.22 16.03 7.93
CA GLN A 77 1.81 17.29 7.52
C GLN A 77 0.96 18.44 8.06
N PRO A 78 1.59 19.57 8.45
CA PRO A 78 0.87 20.82 8.70
C PRO A 78 -0.02 21.20 7.52
N ALA A 79 -1.23 21.69 7.79
CA ALA A 79 -2.22 22.01 6.76
C ALA A 79 -1.71 23.07 5.75
N ASN A 80 -0.86 23.99 6.18
CA ASN A 80 -0.24 25.00 5.33
C ASN A 80 0.84 24.46 4.37
N LEU A 81 1.32 23.22 4.60
CA LEU A 81 2.25 22.53 3.70
C LEU A 81 1.54 21.56 2.75
N MET A 82 0.25 21.33 2.95
CA MET A 82 -0.54 20.50 2.05
C MET A 82 -1.02 21.34 0.87
N ASP A 83 -0.79 20.83 -0.35
CA ASP A 83 -1.27 21.44 -1.58
C ASP A 83 -2.57 20.74 -2.01
N PRO A 84 -3.72 21.44 -2.02
CA PRO A 84 -5.01 20.86 -2.38
C PRO A 84 -5.14 20.52 -3.88
N THR A 85 -4.22 21.00 -4.72
CA THR A 85 -4.21 20.71 -6.17
C THR A 85 -3.54 19.37 -6.50
N LYS A 86 -2.81 18.78 -5.54
CA LYS A 86 -2.14 17.49 -5.71
C LYS A 86 -3.14 16.35 -5.86
N ARG A 87 -2.75 15.34 -6.62
CA ARG A 87 -3.57 14.14 -6.87
C ARG A 87 -3.79 13.36 -5.58
N GLY A 88 -4.95 12.71 -5.51
CA GLY A 88 -5.25 11.73 -4.47
C GLY A 88 -4.34 10.51 -4.59
N ARG A 89 -4.02 9.89 -3.45
CA ARG A 89 -3.05 8.78 -3.37
C ARG A 89 -3.69 7.40 -3.28
N GLY A 90 -5.01 7.32 -3.05
CA GLY A 90 -5.71 6.05 -2.82
C GLY A 90 -5.63 5.08 -4.00
N PHE A 91 -5.39 5.57 -5.21
CA PHE A 91 -5.22 4.72 -6.40
C PHE A 91 -3.81 4.15 -6.55
N LEU A 92 -2.81 4.64 -5.82
CA LEU A 92 -1.45 4.08 -5.89
C LEU A 92 -1.42 2.60 -5.51
N VAL A 93 -2.19 2.21 -4.49
CA VAL A 93 -2.30 0.80 -4.08
C VAL A 93 -3.03 -0.01 -5.15
N VAL A 94 -4.13 0.52 -5.69
CA VAL A 94 -4.92 -0.14 -6.75
C VAL A 94 -4.04 -0.40 -7.98
N ASP A 95 -3.34 0.63 -8.43
CA ASP A 95 -2.49 0.60 -9.62
C ASP A 95 -1.34 -0.39 -9.46
N PHE A 96 -0.71 -0.46 -8.28
CA PHE A 96 0.37 -1.42 -8.02
C PHE A 96 -0.11 -2.87 -8.08
N ILE A 97 -1.27 -3.15 -7.47
CA ILE A 97 -1.83 -4.49 -7.39
C ILE A 97 -2.28 -4.98 -8.78
N LYS A 98 -2.85 -4.09 -9.60
CA LYS A 98 -3.29 -4.39 -10.97
C LYS A 98 -2.16 -4.32 -12.02
N SER A 99 -1.02 -3.76 -11.66
CA SER A 99 0.13 -3.62 -12.56
C SER A 99 0.87 -4.95 -12.76
N ALA A 100 1.30 -5.19 -14.00
CA ALA A 100 2.22 -6.27 -14.34
C ALA A 100 3.70 -5.94 -14.04
N ALA A 101 4.01 -4.67 -13.77
CA ALA A 101 5.37 -4.25 -13.42
C ALA A 101 5.79 -4.81 -12.06
N ASP A 102 7.03 -5.24 -11.94
CA ASP A 102 7.59 -5.64 -10.64
C ASP A 102 7.62 -4.47 -9.66
N ARG A 103 7.80 -4.81 -8.38
CA ARG A 103 7.92 -3.84 -7.29
C ARG A 103 8.86 -2.68 -7.57
N ASN A 104 10.09 -2.95 -7.98
CA ASN A 104 11.12 -1.91 -8.11
C ASN A 104 10.80 -0.97 -9.29
N THR A 105 10.30 -1.53 -10.39
CA THR A 105 9.83 -0.75 -11.54
C THR A 105 8.68 0.18 -11.16
N TYR A 106 7.70 -0.32 -10.40
CA TYR A 106 6.58 0.51 -9.94
C TYR A 106 7.03 1.63 -8.98
N LEU A 107 7.88 1.33 -8.00
CA LEU A 107 8.39 2.35 -7.07
C LEU A 107 9.27 3.39 -7.77
N THR A 108 10.02 2.99 -8.79
CA THR A 108 10.82 3.91 -9.61
C THR A 108 9.93 4.84 -10.43
N LYS A 109 8.80 4.35 -10.97
CA LYS A 109 7.79 5.18 -11.60
C LYS A 109 7.22 6.19 -10.59
N LEU A 110 6.82 5.72 -9.42
CA LEU A 110 6.25 6.57 -8.37
C LEU A 110 7.22 7.67 -7.91
N MET A 111 8.52 7.37 -7.86
CA MET A 111 9.57 8.35 -7.59
C MET A 111 9.65 9.46 -8.64
N LYS A 112 9.43 9.14 -9.92
CA LYS A 112 9.40 10.15 -10.99
C LYS A 112 8.16 11.04 -10.92
N GLU A 113 7.06 10.51 -10.41
CA GLU A 113 5.78 11.20 -10.23
C GLU A 113 5.63 11.83 -8.83
N LYS A 114 6.72 11.89 -8.03
CA LYS A 114 6.69 12.24 -6.60
C LYS A 114 6.02 13.59 -6.30
N ASP A 115 6.19 14.56 -7.20
CA ASP A 115 5.72 15.93 -7.03
C ASP A 115 4.23 16.09 -7.36
N GLU A 116 3.56 15.04 -7.83
CA GLU A 116 2.11 15.05 -8.09
C GLU A 116 1.28 14.80 -6.82
N PHE A 117 1.91 14.41 -5.71
CA PHE A 117 1.24 13.96 -4.50
C PHE A 117 1.70 14.73 -3.26
N ASN A 118 0.80 14.91 -2.29
CA ASN A 118 1.20 15.27 -0.91
C ASN A 118 1.96 14.12 -0.23
N GLY A 119 2.67 14.40 0.86
CA GLY A 119 3.57 13.47 1.56
C GLY A 119 2.97 12.11 1.93
N PHE A 120 3.61 11.03 1.50
CA PHE A 120 3.17 9.66 1.74
C PHE A 120 4.34 8.70 1.92
N LEU A 121 4.05 7.56 2.55
CA LEU A 121 4.91 6.38 2.55
C LEU A 121 4.15 5.24 1.90
N PHE A 122 4.73 4.66 0.86
CA PHE A 122 4.17 3.54 0.12
C PHE A 122 5.00 2.29 0.36
N ILE A 123 4.36 1.20 0.75
CA ILE A 123 4.98 -0.10 1.02
C ILE A 123 4.45 -1.08 -0.02
N ALA A 124 5.37 -1.83 -0.63
CA ALA A 124 5.06 -2.85 -1.60
C ALA A 124 5.72 -4.17 -1.21
N ILE A 125 4.94 -5.24 -1.21
CA ILE A 125 5.35 -6.58 -0.81
C ILE A 125 4.98 -7.54 -1.94
N GLU A 126 5.91 -8.42 -2.28
CA GLU A 126 5.66 -9.57 -3.14
C GLU A 126 5.91 -10.82 -2.29
N ALA A 127 4.85 -11.58 -2.03
CA ALA A 127 4.85 -12.77 -1.20
C ALA A 127 4.60 -14.00 -2.08
N LYS A 128 5.57 -14.91 -2.13
CA LYS A 128 5.48 -16.21 -2.78
C LYS A 128 5.70 -17.32 -1.72
N PRO A 129 4.69 -17.64 -0.91
CA PRO A 129 4.85 -18.55 0.23
C PRO A 129 5.33 -19.94 -0.18
N CYS A 130 4.84 -20.48 -1.31
CA CYS A 130 5.29 -21.77 -1.84
C CYS A 130 6.78 -21.81 -2.21
N GLN A 131 7.41 -20.65 -2.39
CA GLN A 131 8.84 -20.51 -2.68
C GLN A 131 9.64 -20.04 -1.46
N LYS A 132 8.99 -19.91 -0.29
CA LYS A 132 9.53 -19.29 0.92
C LYS A 132 10.16 -17.91 0.66
N GLU A 133 9.63 -17.16 -0.31
CA GLU A 133 10.16 -15.87 -0.73
C GLU A 133 9.16 -14.76 -0.38
N ILE A 134 9.50 -13.91 0.58
CA ILE A 134 8.78 -12.68 0.88
C ILE A 134 9.77 -11.54 0.72
N SER A 135 9.43 -10.57 -0.12
CA SER A 135 10.28 -9.41 -0.33
C SER A 135 9.48 -8.12 -0.20
N MET A 136 10.08 -7.14 0.46
CA MET A 136 9.45 -5.86 0.75
C MET A 136 10.35 -4.69 0.34
N SER A 137 9.72 -3.63 -0.17
CA SER A 137 10.35 -2.33 -0.35
C SER A 137 9.36 -1.24 0.03
N TYR A 138 9.90 -0.08 0.40
CA TYR A 138 9.10 1.11 0.62
C TYR A 138 9.69 2.34 -0.10
N TYR A 139 8.85 3.34 -0.29
CA TYR A 139 9.23 4.64 -0.84
C TYR A 139 8.42 5.75 -0.16
N SER A 140 9.09 6.82 0.25
CA SER A 140 8.46 8.06 0.69
C SER A 140 8.79 9.17 -0.30
N ASN A 141 7.81 9.96 -0.72
CA ASN A 141 8.08 11.13 -1.57
C ASN A 141 8.67 12.32 -0.80
N LEU A 142 8.78 12.23 0.53
CA LEU A 142 9.43 13.24 1.36
C LEU A 142 10.86 12.88 1.75
N GLN A 143 11.32 11.64 1.50
CA GLN A 143 12.70 11.25 1.79
C GLN A 143 13.62 11.63 0.62
N GLU A 144 14.88 11.96 0.94
CA GLU A 144 15.91 12.04 -0.10
C GLU A 144 16.27 10.64 -0.60
N GLY A 145 16.45 10.50 -1.91
CA GLY A 145 16.81 9.24 -2.54
C GLY A 145 15.62 8.44 -3.10
N GLY A 146 15.89 7.17 -3.39
CA GLY A 146 14.97 6.29 -4.11
C GLY A 146 14.25 5.26 -3.23
N PRO A 147 13.61 4.27 -3.86
CA PRO A 147 13.00 3.14 -3.16
C PRO A 147 14.01 2.38 -2.31
N VAL A 148 13.61 1.98 -1.10
CA VAL A 148 14.45 1.23 -0.15
C VAL A 148 13.96 -0.21 -0.11
N LYS A 149 14.88 -1.16 -0.32
CA LYS A 149 14.63 -2.59 -0.08
C LYS A 149 14.84 -2.88 1.40
N THR A 150 13.88 -3.60 1.98
CA THR A 150 13.97 -4.08 3.37
C THR A 150 14.25 -5.57 3.32
N GLU A 151 15.26 -6.01 4.05
CA GLU A 151 15.46 -7.43 4.34
C GLU A 151 14.63 -7.80 5.58
N PRO A 152 14.03 -9.00 5.61
CA PRO A 152 13.39 -9.53 6.81
C PRO A 152 14.33 -9.58 8.01
#